data_AF-A0A6I1Z8R5-F1
#
_entry.id   AF-A0A6I1Z8R5-F1
#
_cell.length_a   1.000
_cell.length_b   1.000
_cell.length_c   1.000
_cell.angle_alpha   90.00
_cell.angle_beta   90.00
_cell.angle_gamma   90.00
#
_symmetry.space_group_name_H-M   'P 1'
#
loop_
_entity.id
_entity.type
_entity.pdbx_description
1 polymer ?
#
loop_
_entity_poly.entity_id
_entity_poly.type
_entity_poly.pdbx_seq_one_letter_code
_entity_poly.pdbx_strand_id
1 'polypeptide(L)'
;MADGGLPWRYDGSGGVALASPPKAVRTFDSVEVVLERGIRTDFALVRAAEGDRHGNLVFSRSARNFNPLAAMAGRVTVAEVEELVEPGALDPDAVHVPGIFVQRVVALTPDQATDKRIEQRTVSAPAARGPVRG
;
A
#
# COMPACT_ATOMS: atom_id res chain seq x y z
N MET A 1 -12.61 20.55 -9.42
CA MET A 1 -13.66 20.63 -10.45
C MET A 1 -13.76 19.29 -11.15
N ALA A 2 -14.97 18.84 -11.47
CA ALA A 2 -15.27 17.50 -11.98
C ALA A 2 -15.34 17.46 -13.52
N ASP A 3 -14.74 18.43 -14.19
CA ASP A 3 -14.95 18.71 -15.63
C ASP A 3 -14.22 17.73 -16.55
N GLY A 4 -13.38 16.87 -15.99
CA GLY A 4 -12.55 15.93 -16.74
C GLY A 4 -11.22 16.55 -17.16
N GLY A 5 -10.61 16.00 -18.22
CA GLY A 5 -9.36 16.54 -18.79
C GLY A 5 -8.06 15.96 -18.22
N LEU A 6 -8.12 15.11 -17.18
CA LEU A 6 -6.91 14.47 -16.64
C LEU A 6 -6.36 13.44 -17.64
N PRO A 7 -5.04 13.39 -17.85
CA PRO A 7 -4.46 12.42 -18.76
C PRO A 7 -4.62 10.99 -18.21
N TRP A 8 -5.46 10.20 -18.88
CA TRP A 8 -5.59 8.75 -18.63
C TRP A 8 -4.60 7.94 -19.46
N ARG A 9 -4.23 8.42 -20.65
CA ARG A 9 -3.21 7.81 -21.50
C ARG A 9 -2.45 8.87 -22.30
N TYR A 10 -1.15 8.70 -22.43
CA TYR A 10 -0.28 9.54 -23.27
C TYR A 10 -0.08 8.91 -24.66
N ASP A 11 0.22 9.73 -25.67
CA ASP A 11 0.40 9.31 -27.07
C ASP A 11 1.83 8.84 -27.42
N GLY A 12 2.74 8.80 -26.43
CA GLY A 12 4.13 8.43 -26.62
C GLY A 12 5.05 9.56 -27.10
N SER A 13 4.49 10.73 -27.47
CA SER A 13 5.24 11.96 -27.80
C SER A 13 5.09 13.04 -26.72
N GLY A 14 4.50 12.68 -25.58
CA GLY A 14 4.26 13.58 -24.44
C GLY A 14 2.91 14.29 -24.48
N GLY A 15 2.09 14.07 -25.51
CA GLY A 15 0.73 14.55 -25.60
C GLY A 15 -0.27 13.60 -24.93
N VAL A 16 -1.49 14.10 -24.70
CA VAL A 16 -2.57 13.32 -24.07
C VAL A 16 -3.37 12.58 -25.15
N ALA A 17 -3.21 11.26 -25.22
CA ALA A 17 -3.98 10.41 -26.14
C ALA A 17 -5.41 10.17 -25.67
N LEU A 18 -5.64 10.16 -24.36
CA LEU A 18 -6.97 9.98 -23.77
C LEU A 18 -7.08 10.81 -22.49
N ALA A 19 -8.03 11.73 -22.48
CA ALA A 19 -8.39 12.51 -21.31
C ALA A 19 -9.55 11.85 -20.55
N SER A 20 -9.61 12.08 -19.25
CA SER A 20 -10.70 11.62 -18.39
C SER A 20 -12.00 12.31 -18.77
N PRO A 21 -13.15 11.60 -18.82
CA PRO A 21 -14.44 12.25 -18.93
C PRO A 21 -14.76 13.07 -17.67
N PRO A 22 -15.72 14.00 -17.74
CA PRO A 22 -16.27 14.63 -16.55
C PRO A 22 -16.89 13.58 -15.62
N LYS A 23 -16.84 13.85 -14.32
CA LYS A 23 -17.41 12.99 -13.29
C LYS A 23 -18.80 13.49 -12.89
N ALA A 24 -19.68 12.56 -12.52
CA ALA A 24 -21.02 12.94 -12.07
C ALA A 24 -20.95 13.72 -10.75
N VAL A 25 -21.69 14.81 -10.67
CA VAL A 25 -21.81 15.66 -9.47
C VAL A 25 -23.24 15.59 -8.95
N ARG A 26 -23.41 15.52 -7.63
CA ARG A 26 -24.71 15.60 -6.96
C ARG A 26 -24.63 16.54 -5.77
N THR A 27 -25.73 17.21 -5.45
CA THR A 27 -25.83 18.06 -4.26
C THR A 27 -26.45 17.28 -3.11
N PHE A 28 -25.79 17.27 -1.96
CA PHE A 28 -26.31 16.76 -0.69
C PHE A 28 -26.15 17.85 0.36
N ASP A 29 -27.22 18.20 1.08
CA ASP A 29 -27.20 19.23 2.13
C ASP A 29 -26.53 20.53 1.69
N SER A 30 -26.87 21.00 0.48
CA SER A 30 -26.29 22.19 -0.18
C SER A 30 -24.79 22.11 -0.52
N VAL A 31 -24.16 20.93 -0.39
CA VAL A 31 -22.77 20.67 -0.77
C VAL A 31 -22.73 19.85 -2.05
N GLU A 32 -21.97 20.31 -3.04
CA GLU A 32 -21.68 19.52 -4.25
C GLU A 32 -20.63 18.44 -3.96
N VAL A 33 -20.94 17.20 -4.32
CA VAL A 33 -20.01 16.07 -4.19
C VAL A 33 -19.83 15.38 -5.54
N VAL A 34 -18.63 14.87 -5.76
CA VAL A 34 -18.26 14.14 -6.98
C VAL A 34 -18.39 12.64 -6.75
N LEU A 35 -18.99 11.93 -7.69
CA LEU A 35 -19.08 10.48 -7.67
C LEU A 35 -17.73 9.85 -8.07
N GLU A 36 -17.10 9.16 -7.13
CA GLU A 36 -15.96 8.28 -7.39
C GLU A 36 -16.40 6.80 -7.33
N ARG A 37 -15.88 6.00 -8.24
CA ARG A 37 -16.09 4.54 -8.22
C ARG A 37 -14.98 3.89 -7.40
N GLY A 38 -15.34 2.86 -6.62
CA GLY A 38 -14.36 2.00 -5.97
C GLY A 38 -13.44 1.34 -7.01
N ILE A 39 -12.15 1.30 -6.72
CA ILE A 39 -11.15 0.63 -7.56
C ILE A 39 -11.18 -0.86 -7.24
N ARG A 40 -11.20 -1.69 -8.28
CA ARG A 40 -11.00 -3.14 -8.20
C ARG A 40 -9.96 -3.56 -9.22
N THR A 41 -9.20 -4.60 -8.91
CA THR A 41 -8.14 -5.10 -9.79
C THR A 41 -8.22 -6.62 -9.89
N ASP A 42 -7.76 -7.17 -11.01
CA ASP A 42 -7.62 -8.62 -11.15
C ASP A 42 -6.55 -9.16 -10.21
N PHE A 43 -5.47 -8.39 -10.04
CA PHE A 43 -4.35 -8.71 -9.16
C PHE A 43 -4.04 -7.57 -8.20
N ALA A 44 -3.66 -7.93 -6.99
CA ALA A 44 -3.03 -7.04 -6.02
C ALA A 44 -1.67 -7.62 -5.63
N LEU A 45 -0.63 -6.80 -5.76
CA LEU A 45 0.73 -7.15 -5.36
C LEU A 45 1.06 -6.32 -4.12
N VAL A 46 1.33 -6.99 -3.02
CA VAL A 46 1.56 -6.33 -1.72
C VAL A 46 2.82 -6.87 -1.07
N ARG A 47 3.46 -6.05 -0.23
CA ARG A 47 4.64 -6.44 0.55
C ARG A 47 4.38 -6.23 2.03
N ALA A 48 4.56 -7.29 2.81
CA ALA A 48 4.40 -7.31 4.26
C ALA A 48 5.74 -7.60 4.95
N ALA A 49 5.84 -7.15 6.21
CA ALA A 49 7.01 -7.43 7.04
C ALA A 49 6.99 -8.89 7.49
N GLU A 50 5.86 -9.34 8.01
CA GLU A 50 5.65 -10.74 8.39
C GLU A 50 4.35 -11.25 7.75
N GLY A 51 4.31 -12.54 7.45
CA GLY A 51 3.05 -13.21 7.16
C GLY A 51 3.11 -14.70 7.43
N ASP A 52 1.94 -15.33 7.55
CA ASP A 52 1.83 -16.78 7.74
C ASP A 52 1.34 -17.51 6.49
N ARG A 53 1.36 -18.84 6.51
CA ARG A 53 0.88 -19.68 5.40
C ARG A 53 -0.63 -19.58 5.15
N HIS A 54 -1.40 -19.04 6.08
CA HIS A 54 -2.83 -18.75 5.87
C HIS A 54 -3.05 -17.38 5.24
N GLY A 55 -2.00 -16.59 5.04
CA GLY A 55 -2.06 -15.27 4.41
C GLY A 55 -2.29 -14.12 5.38
N ASN A 56 -2.25 -14.34 6.70
CA ASN A 56 -2.32 -13.24 7.65
C ASN A 56 -1.06 -12.39 7.52
N LEU A 57 -1.21 -11.05 7.45
CA LEU A 57 -0.10 -10.14 7.20
C LEU A 57 0.06 -9.09 8.31
N VAL A 58 1.32 -8.83 8.66
CA VAL A 58 1.76 -7.74 9.54
C VAL A 58 2.68 -6.80 8.75
N PHE A 59 2.51 -5.49 8.93
CA PHE A 59 3.26 -4.46 8.19
C PHE A 59 4.04 -3.60 9.16
N SER A 60 5.24 -3.18 8.76
CA SER A 60 6.09 -2.31 9.58
C SER A 60 5.87 -0.83 9.25
N ARG A 61 5.47 -0.04 10.25
CA ARG A 61 5.41 1.43 10.19
C ARG A 61 4.67 1.93 8.93
N SER A 62 5.24 2.91 8.22
CA SER A 62 4.69 3.51 7.01
C SER A 62 4.69 2.58 5.78
N ALA A 63 5.39 1.44 5.83
CA ALA A 63 5.31 0.44 4.75
C ALA A 63 3.91 -0.20 4.65
N ARG A 64 3.06 -0.02 5.67
CA ARG A 64 1.65 -0.45 5.60
C ARG A 64 0.88 0.28 4.49
N ASN A 65 1.10 1.58 4.31
CA ASN A 65 0.44 2.48 3.35
C ASN A 65 -0.82 1.91 2.65
N PHE A 66 -0.74 1.60 1.35
CA PHE A 66 -1.82 1.09 0.53
C PHE A 66 -1.91 -0.43 0.49
N ASN A 67 -0.96 -1.16 1.09
CA ASN A 67 -0.93 -2.62 1.01
C ASN A 67 -2.24 -3.29 1.48
N PRO A 68 -2.82 -2.96 2.66
CA PRO A 68 -4.13 -3.49 3.05
C PRO A 68 -5.26 -3.17 2.07
N LEU A 69 -5.33 -1.92 1.60
CA LEU A 69 -6.38 -1.47 0.68
C LEU A 69 -6.25 -2.18 -0.68
N ALA A 70 -5.03 -2.35 -1.19
CA ALA A 70 -4.76 -3.08 -2.41
C ALA A 70 -5.13 -4.56 -2.27
N ALA A 71 -4.72 -5.21 -1.17
CA ALA A 71 -5.07 -6.61 -0.89
C ALA A 71 -6.59 -6.84 -0.90
N MET A 72 -7.37 -5.91 -0.34
CA MET A 72 -8.83 -6.01 -0.32
C MET A 72 -9.50 -5.67 -1.66
N ALA A 73 -8.82 -4.91 -2.54
CA ALA A 73 -9.33 -4.52 -3.85
C ALA A 73 -9.05 -5.56 -4.95
N GLY A 74 -8.05 -6.43 -4.73
CA GLY A 74 -7.64 -7.46 -5.66
C GLY A 74 -8.56 -8.68 -5.66
N ARG A 75 -8.89 -9.19 -6.84
CA ARG A 75 -9.50 -10.52 -6.99
C ARG A 75 -8.51 -11.62 -6.60
N VAL A 76 -7.23 -11.42 -6.91
CA VAL A 76 -6.12 -12.30 -6.54
C VAL A 76 -4.98 -11.46 -5.95
N THR A 77 -4.77 -11.59 -4.65
CA THR A 77 -3.68 -10.96 -3.93
C THR A 77 -2.51 -11.93 -3.80
N VAL A 78 -1.34 -11.44 -4.19
CA VAL A 78 -0.03 -12.07 -3.97
C VAL A 78 0.73 -11.19 -2.99
N ALA A 79 1.04 -11.74 -1.83
CA ALA A 79 1.79 -11.07 -0.78
C ALA A 79 3.23 -11.59 -0.76
N GLU A 80 4.17 -10.71 -1.01
CA GLU A 80 5.58 -10.94 -0.65
C GLU A 80 5.76 -10.66 0.84
N VAL A 81 6.37 -11.59 1.56
CA VAL A 81 6.62 -11.47 3.01
C VAL A 81 8.12 -11.53 3.28
N GLU A 82 8.62 -10.61 4.08
CA GLU A 82 10.05 -10.59 4.45
C GLU A 82 10.38 -11.71 5.44
N GLU A 83 9.46 -11.99 6.36
CA GLU A 83 9.52 -13.12 7.27
C GLU A 83 8.25 -13.96 7.11
N LEU A 84 8.41 -15.21 6.66
CA LEU A 84 7.34 -16.19 6.62
C LEU A 84 7.37 -17.00 7.91
N VAL A 85 6.28 -16.93 8.68
CA VAL A 85 6.11 -17.71 9.91
C VAL A 85 5.07 -18.81 9.74
N GLU A 86 5.06 -19.77 10.66
CA GLU A 86 4.01 -20.79 10.68
C GLU A 86 2.70 -20.23 11.28
N PRO A 87 1.53 -20.74 10.84
CA PRO A 87 0.26 -20.34 11.42
C PRO A 87 0.22 -20.47 12.95
N GLY A 88 -0.32 -19.43 13.62
CA GLY A 88 -0.37 -19.33 15.07
C GLY A 88 0.86 -18.68 15.72
N ALA A 89 1.92 -18.39 14.95
CA ALA A 89 3.06 -17.60 15.43
C ALA A 89 2.74 -16.10 15.49
N LEU A 90 1.86 -15.61 14.61
CA LEU A 90 1.37 -14.23 14.66
C LEU A 90 0.31 -14.11 15.76
N ASP A 91 0.45 -13.10 16.61
CA ASP A 91 -0.61 -12.68 17.54
C ASP A 91 -1.84 -12.26 16.73
N PRO A 92 -3.03 -12.88 16.94
CA PRO A 92 -4.26 -12.51 16.26
C PRO A 92 -4.60 -11.02 16.33
N ASP A 93 -4.29 -10.34 17.44
CA ASP A 93 -4.57 -8.91 17.62
C ASP A 93 -3.55 -8.02 16.88
N ALA A 94 -2.42 -8.58 16.46
CA ALA A 94 -1.40 -7.89 15.66
C ALA A 94 -1.63 -8.02 14.14
N VAL A 95 -2.54 -8.87 13.69
CA VAL A 95 -2.83 -9.09 12.27
C VAL A 95 -3.51 -7.85 11.66
N HIS A 96 -2.91 -7.26 10.64
CA HIS A 96 -3.46 -6.08 9.96
C HIS A 96 -4.34 -6.42 8.77
N VAL A 97 -3.98 -7.47 8.04
CA VAL A 97 -4.77 -8.01 6.93
C VAL A 97 -5.02 -9.47 7.22
N PRO A 98 -6.28 -9.86 7.47
CA PRO A 98 -6.64 -11.26 7.62
C PRO A 98 -6.39 -12.04 6.33
N GLY A 99 -5.99 -13.29 6.46
CA GLY A 99 -5.62 -14.16 5.33
C GLY A 99 -6.70 -14.38 4.28
N ILE A 100 -7.98 -14.10 4.58
CA ILE A 100 -9.07 -14.14 3.60
C ILE A 100 -8.84 -13.23 2.38
N PHE A 101 -8.07 -12.15 2.54
CA PHE A 101 -7.75 -11.22 1.46
C PHE A 101 -6.50 -11.62 0.67
N VAL A 102 -5.84 -12.72 1.00
CA VAL A 102 -4.54 -13.14 0.43
C VAL A 102 -4.64 -14.54 -0.15
N GLN A 103 -4.38 -14.69 -1.45
CA GLN A 103 -4.49 -15.99 -2.13
C GLN A 103 -3.14 -16.68 -2.31
N ARG A 104 -2.04 -15.92 -2.31
CA ARG A 104 -0.68 -16.46 -2.44
C ARG A 104 0.26 -15.70 -1.53
N VAL A 105 1.12 -16.43 -0.83
CA VAL A 105 2.20 -15.89 -0.01
C VAL A 105 3.53 -16.34 -0.62
N VAL A 106 4.44 -15.40 -0.82
CA VAL A 106 5.77 -15.62 -1.37
C VAL A 106 6.79 -15.12 -0.36
N ALA A 107 7.58 -16.03 0.22
CA ALA A 107 8.68 -15.64 1.09
C ALA A 107 9.81 -15.00 0.26
N LEU A 108 10.25 -13.82 0.67
CA LEU A 108 11.42 -13.17 0.10
C LEU A 108 12.70 -13.83 0.61
N THR A 109 13.73 -13.87 -0.23
CA THR A 109 15.08 -14.18 0.24
C THR A 109 15.60 -13.06 1.16
N PRO A 110 16.60 -13.31 2.02
CA PRO A 110 17.18 -12.26 2.86
C PRO A 110 17.67 -11.04 2.06
N ASP A 111 18.25 -11.26 0.88
CA ASP A 111 18.70 -10.18 -0.01
C ASP A 111 17.52 -9.35 -0.54
N GLN A 112 16.43 -10.00 -0.95
CA GLN A 112 15.21 -9.31 -1.38
C GLN A 112 14.52 -8.57 -0.24
N ALA A 113 14.51 -9.15 0.97
CA ALA A 113 13.91 -8.56 2.17
C ALA A 113 14.64 -7.27 2.59
N THR A 114 15.96 -7.19 2.36
CA THR A 114 16.79 -6.02 2.70
C THR A 114 16.84 -4.96 1.60
N ASP A 115 16.41 -5.26 0.37
CA ASP A 115 16.28 -4.28 -0.71
C ASP A 115 15.14 -3.30 -0.46
N LYS A 116 15.42 -2.29 0.39
CA LYS A 116 14.53 -1.20 0.76
C LYS A 116 15.22 0.14 0.50
N ARG A 117 15.08 0.64 -0.73
CA ARG A 117 15.70 1.90 -1.15
C ARG A 117 15.07 3.09 -0.40
N ILE A 118 15.93 3.99 0.09
CA ILE A 118 15.55 5.27 0.66
C ILE A 118 15.75 6.33 -0.42
N GLU A 119 14.66 6.91 -0.92
CA GLU A 119 14.71 7.93 -1.99
C GLU A 119 15.48 9.17 -1.54
N GLN A 120 15.18 9.67 -0.33
CA GLN A 120 15.86 10.81 0.27
C GLN A 120 16.23 10.49 1.72
N ARG A 121 17.53 10.32 1.98
CA ARG A 121 18.04 10.03 3.33
C ARG A 121 18.30 11.34 4.08
N THR A 122 17.31 11.81 4.82
CA THR A 122 17.45 12.97 5.72
C THR A 122 17.73 12.50 7.15
N VAL A 123 18.81 12.98 7.76
CA VAL A 123 19.18 12.68 9.16
C VAL A 123 19.43 13.98 9.91
N SER A 124 19.02 14.06 11.18
CA SER A 124 19.40 15.17 12.07
C SER A 124 20.83 14.97 12.59
N ALA A 125 21.50 16.07 12.97
CA ALA A 125 22.75 15.97 13.72
C ALA A 125 22.53 15.21 15.03
N PRO A 126 23.51 14.42 15.53
CA PRO A 126 23.39 13.73 16.80
C PRO A 126 23.15 14.75 17.93
N ALA A 127 22.29 14.41 18.90
CA ALA A 127 22.13 15.24 20.09
C ALA A 127 23.47 15.39 20.81
N ALA A 128 23.88 16.62 21.12
CA ALA A 128 25.08 16.87 21.90
C ALA A 128 24.93 16.21 23.28
N ARG A 129 25.88 15.36 23.70
CA ARG A 129 25.89 14.78 25.05
C ARG A 129 25.98 15.92 26.06
N GLY A 130 24.90 16.18 26.79
CA GLY A 130 24.92 17.06 27.95
C GLY A 130 25.78 16.46 29.08
N PRO A 131 26.35 17.28 29.97
CA PRO A 131 27.18 16.80 31.06
C PRO A 131 26.33 15.94 32.03
N VAL A 132 26.78 14.72 32.28
CA VAL A 132 26.19 13.81 33.27
C VAL A 132 26.43 14.44 34.65
N ARG A 133 25.36 14.81 35.37
CA ARG A 133 25.46 15.20 36.79
C ARG A 133 25.50 13.91 37.62
N GLY A 134 26.59 13.72 38.34
CA GLY A 134 26.75 12.65 39.34
C GLY A 134 26.08 12.97 40.66
#